data_AF-A0A950GYX1-F1
#
_entry.id   AF-A0A950GYX1-F1
#
_cell.length_a   1.000
_cell.length_b   1.000
_cell.length_c   1.000
_cell.angle_alpha   90.00
_cell.angle_beta   90.00
_cell.angle_gamma   90.00
#
_symmetry.space_group_name_H-M   'P 1'
#
loop_
_entity.id
_entity.type
_entity.pdbx_description
1 polymer ?
#
loop_
_entity_poly.entity_id
_entity_poly.type
_entity_poly.pdbx_seq_one_letter_code
_entity_poly.pdbx_strand_id
1 'polypeptide(L)'
;MTNEPEQSGRELPWAFVLDPSANARALNDVQRRGLHAARVLADRVVAGLDRFDDATSGPGTSAKGATTSGASPGGGDPVMDLVQAWSRLLTRSLEVFGSGTGVDSAPRGEDPGPAAAATRADVGGGDTKWTLDADEKGQLRQDARLDLVNSSSRPVGPLRFHLGDLRSPDGASIPSSMLQFAPSSISELRPGATATVRLLLSLPEPVEAGTYRGVILLDGAEDTSVALCLRVTSSPA
;
A
#
# COMPACT_ATOMS: atom_id res chain seq x y z
N MET A 1 55.61 -35.34 20.86
CA MET A 1 55.52 -34.06 21.59
C MET A 1 56.39 -33.03 20.89
N THR A 2 55.85 -32.25 19.94
CA THR A 2 56.03 -30.78 19.83
C THR A 2 55.12 -30.25 18.70
N ASN A 3 54.59 -29.06 18.94
CA ASN A 3 53.44 -28.41 18.29
C ASN A 3 53.74 -27.78 16.92
N GLU A 4 52.67 -27.57 16.12
CA GLU A 4 52.60 -26.61 15.01
C GLU A 4 52.75 -25.14 15.48
N PRO A 5 52.86 -24.15 14.56
CA PRO A 5 51.63 -23.61 13.95
C PRO A 5 51.69 -23.39 12.43
N GLU A 6 50.53 -23.61 11.81
CA GLU A 6 50.11 -23.16 10.49
C GLU A 6 50.38 -21.66 10.24
N GLN A 7 50.78 -21.32 9.02
CA GLN A 7 50.56 -19.98 8.47
C GLN A 7 49.89 -20.04 7.10
N SER A 8 48.95 -19.11 6.96
CA SER A 8 48.39 -18.52 5.73
C SER A 8 47.09 -19.11 5.22
N GLY A 9 46.02 -18.91 6.01
CA GLY A 9 44.69 -18.68 5.47
C GLY A 9 44.70 -17.43 4.57
N ARG A 10 44.44 -17.65 3.28
CA ARG A 10 44.10 -16.59 2.31
C ARG A 10 42.91 -15.81 2.86
N GLU A 11 43.14 -14.53 3.18
CA GLU A 11 42.08 -13.59 3.49
C GLU A 11 41.11 -13.49 2.30
N LEU A 12 39.84 -13.77 2.56
CA LEU A 12 38.79 -13.84 1.55
C LEU A 12 38.23 -12.43 1.26
N PRO A 13 37.85 -12.14 0.01
CA PRO A 13 37.54 -10.78 -0.51
C PRO A 13 36.25 -10.12 0.01
N TRP A 14 35.59 -10.70 1.01
CA TRP A 14 34.32 -10.21 1.56
C TRP A 14 34.48 -9.20 2.69
N ALA A 15 35.70 -8.99 3.21
CA ALA A 15 35.96 -8.02 4.28
C ALA A 15 35.68 -6.55 3.87
N PHE A 16 35.59 -6.25 2.58
CA PHE A 16 35.27 -4.90 2.08
C PHE A 16 33.76 -4.59 2.11
N VAL A 17 32.89 -5.60 2.17
CA VAL A 17 31.42 -5.43 2.20
C VAL A 17 30.92 -5.02 3.60
N LEU A 18 31.76 -5.22 4.62
CA LEU A 18 31.47 -4.90 6.01
C LEU A 18 32.39 -3.79 6.53
N ASP A 19 32.71 -2.78 5.72
CA ASP A 19 33.27 -1.52 6.24
C ASP A 19 32.10 -0.56 6.59
N PRO A 20 31.63 -0.53 7.85
CA PRO A 20 30.56 0.36 8.27
C PRO A 20 30.91 1.84 8.07
N SER A 21 32.20 2.20 7.99
CA SER A 21 32.62 3.58 7.73
C SER A 21 32.47 3.97 6.25
N ALA A 22 32.70 3.02 5.33
CA ALA A 22 32.47 3.23 3.90
C ALA A 22 30.97 3.30 3.58
N ASN A 23 30.17 2.41 4.17
CA ASN A 23 28.71 2.43 4.05
C ASN A 23 28.09 3.69 4.69
N ALA A 24 28.61 4.18 5.82
CA ALA A 24 28.15 5.43 6.42
C ALA A 24 28.46 6.66 5.56
N ARG A 25 29.62 6.70 4.89
CA ARG A 25 29.95 7.78 3.94
C ARG A 25 29.05 7.73 2.72
N ALA A 26 28.79 6.54 2.16
CA ALA A 26 27.88 6.36 1.04
C ALA A 26 26.45 6.81 1.38
N LEU A 27 25.97 6.49 2.59
CA LEU A 27 24.65 6.91 3.07
C LEU A 27 24.56 8.44 3.23
N ASN A 28 25.61 9.08 3.76
CA ASN A 28 25.67 10.54 3.93
C ASN A 28 25.72 11.26 2.56
N ASP A 29 26.40 10.68 1.58
CA ASP A 29 26.46 11.19 0.20
C ASP A 29 25.11 11.13 -0.50
N VAL A 30 24.36 10.04 -0.30
CA VAL A 30 22.98 9.89 -0.79
C VAL A 30 22.05 10.88 -0.09
N GLN A 31 22.20 11.09 1.22
CA GLN A 31 21.44 12.07 1.98
C GLN A 31 21.72 13.51 1.52
N ARG A 32 22.98 13.87 1.23
CA ARG A 32 23.34 15.19 0.69
C ARG A 32 22.74 15.43 -0.69
N ARG A 33 22.77 14.43 -1.58
CA ARG A 33 22.15 14.54 -2.91
C ARG A 33 20.62 14.62 -2.83
N GLY A 34 20.01 13.86 -1.92
CA GLY A 34 18.58 13.94 -1.64
C GLY A 34 18.15 15.32 -1.14
N LEU A 35 18.93 15.92 -0.24
CA LEU A 35 18.65 17.24 0.31
C LEU A 35 18.83 18.35 -0.74
N HIS A 36 19.80 18.21 -1.64
CA HIS A 36 19.98 19.12 -2.76
C HIS A 36 18.82 19.01 -3.77
N ALA A 37 18.40 17.79 -4.13
CA ALA A 37 17.27 17.57 -5.03
C ALA A 37 15.96 18.12 -4.45
N ALA A 38 15.72 17.92 -3.16
CA ALA A 38 14.56 18.47 -2.45
C ALA A 38 14.58 20.01 -2.44
N ARG A 39 15.76 20.63 -2.27
CA ARG A 39 15.90 22.09 -2.32
C ARG A 39 15.61 22.65 -3.72
N VAL A 40 16.08 22.00 -4.77
CA VAL A 40 15.77 22.39 -6.16
C VAL A 40 14.27 22.27 -6.46
N LEU A 41 13.60 21.26 -5.92
CA LEU A 41 12.15 21.11 -6.00
C LEU A 41 11.41 22.21 -5.22
N ALA A 42 11.85 22.53 -4.01
CA ALA A 42 11.27 23.60 -3.19
C ALA A 42 11.44 24.98 -3.85
N ASP A 43 12.64 25.30 -4.33
CA ASP A 43 12.92 26.56 -5.03
C ASP A 43 12.07 26.70 -6.31
N ARG A 44 11.79 25.59 -7.01
CA ARG A 44 10.93 25.60 -8.20
C ARG A 44 9.45 25.78 -7.88
N VAL A 45 8.99 25.30 -6.72
CA VAL A 45 7.63 25.54 -6.24
C VAL A 45 7.47 27.00 -5.82
N VAL A 46 8.43 27.55 -5.06
CA VAL A 46 8.42 28.97 -4.64
C VAL A 46 8.47 29.90 -5.85
N ALA A 47 9.37 29.65 -6.80
CA ALA A 47 9.44 30.42 -8.05
C ALA A 47 8.19 30.23 -8.95
N GLY A 48 7.46 29.13 -8.78
CA GLY A 48 6.17 28.91 -9.43
C GLY A 48 5.07 29.76 -8.82
N LEU A 49 5.06 29.91 -7.49
CA LEU A 49 4.10 30.71 -6.73
C LEU A 49 4.26 32.21 -7.00
N ASP A 50 5.50 32.73 -7.03
CA ASP A 50 5.76 34.14 -7.37
C ASP A 50 5.25 34.49 -8.79
N ARG A 51 5.24 33.52 -9.71
CA ARG A 51 4.77 33.70 -11.09
C ARG A 51 3.24 33.72 -11.20
N PHE A 52 2.51 33.20 -10.20
CA PHE A 52 1.05 33.31 -10.12
C PHE A 52 0.60 34.68 -9.61
N ASP A 53 1.38 35.30 -8.72
CA ASP A 53 1.04 36.60 -8.13
C ASP A 53 1.27 37.78 -9.13
N ASP A 54 2.24 37.61 -10.03
CA ASP A 54 2.55 38.58 -11.10
C ASP A 54 1.54 38.52 -12.27
N ALA A 55 0.84 37.38 -12.43
CA ALA A 55 -0.21 37.22 -13.45
C ALA A 55 -1.54 37.91 -13.07
N THR A 56 -1.70 38.32 -11.81
CA THR A 56 -2.86 39.06 -11.31
C THR A 56 -2.71 40.58 -11.33
N SER A 57 -1.55 41.11 -11.75
CA SER A 57 -1.28 42.55 -11.81
C SER A 57 -1.05 43.05 -13.24
N GLY A 58 -2.13 43.16 -14.04
CA GLY A 58 -2.13 43.77 -15.38
C GLY A 58 -3.52 44.33 -15.76
N PRO A 59 -3.63 45.40 -16.59
CA PRO A 59 -4.51 46.53 -16.29
C PRO A 59 -5.94 46.43 -16.83
N GLY A 60 -6.89 46.69 -15.93
CA GLY A 60 -8.09 47.52 -16.12
C GLY A 60 -8.91 47.39 -17.40
N THR A 61 -9.98 46.59 -17.34
CA THR A 61 -11.24 46.92 -18.03
C THR A 61 -12.43 46.63 -17.11
N SER A 62 -13.09 47.70 -16.68
CA SER A 62 -14.37 47.65 -15.97
C SER A 62 -15.49 47.15 -16.87
N ALA A 63 -16.24 46.13 -16.42
CA ALA A 63 -17.64 45.92 -16.80
C ALA A 63 -18.41 45.14 -15.72
N LYS A 64 -18.88 45.90 -14.73
CA LYS A 64 -20.16 45.83 -14.00
C LYS A 64 -21.07 44.60 -14.24
N GLY A 65 -21.19 43.76 -13.20
CA GLY A 65 -22.48 43.43 -12.57
C GLY A 65 -23.14 42.08 -12.88
N ALA A 66 -23.13 41.16 -11.91
CA ALA A 66 -24.32 40.47 -11.39
C ALA A 66 -23.97 39.69 -10.12
N THR A 67 -24.66 40.01 -9.04
CA THR A 67 -24.56 39.38 -7.72
C THR A 67 -25.23 38.01 -7.70
N THR A 68 -24.50 36.98 -7.29
CA THR A 68 -25.06 35.80 -6.62
C THR A 68 -24.16 35.41 -5.46
N SER A 69 -24.69 35.60 -4.26
CA SER A 69 -24.11 35.17 -3.00
C SER A 69 -24.21 33.64 -2.89
N GLY A 70 -23.13 32.97 -2.49
CA GLY A 70 -23.17 31.52 -2.24
C GLY A 70 -21.80 30.89 -2.02
N ALA A 71 -21.39 30.81 -0.74
CA ALA A 71 -20.33 29.97 -0.17
C ALA A 71 -18.89 30.18 -0.67
N SER A 72 -18.09 30.90 0.12
CA SER A 72 -16.64 30.70 0.14
C SER A 72 -16.32 29.26 0.56
N PRO A 73 -15.57 28.47 -0.23
CA PRO A 73 -14.70 27.46 0.34
C PRO A 73 -13.53 28.21 0.98
N GLY A 74 -13.16 27.82 2.21
CA GLY A 74 -12.05 28.43 2.93
C GLY A 74 -10.79 28.50 2.07
N GLY A 75 -10.13 29.65 2.08
CA GLY A 75 -8.81 29.86 1.49
C GLY A 75 -7.74 29.08 2.26
N GLY A 76 -7.69 27.77 2.04
CA GLY A 76 -6.54 26.95 2.35
C GLY A 76 -5.47 27.21 1.29
N ASP A 77 -4.21 27.29 1.73
CA ASP A 77 -3.06 27.30 0.83
C ASP A 77 -3.06 25.94 0.08
N PRO A 78 -3.23 25.91 -1.25
CA PRO A 78 -3.32 24.66 -2.02
C PRO A 78 -2.05 23.81 -1.90
N VAL A 79 -0.92 24.43 -1.58
CA VAL A 79 0.34 23.72 -1.30
C VAL A 79 0.23 22.98 0.03
N MET A 80 -0.42 23.57 1.02
CA MET A 80 -0.57 22.97 2.33
C MET A 80 -1.62 21.86 2.35
N ASP A 81 -2.64 21.95 1.50
CA ASP A 81 -3.56 20.84 1.24
C ASP A 81 -2.87 19.67 0.54
N LEU A 82 -1.99 19.93 -0.43
CA LEU A 82 -1.20 18.90 -1.11
C LEU A 82 -0.21 18.22 -0.15
N VAL A 83 0.48 19.00 0.69
CA VAL A 83 1.40 18.48 1.71
C VAL A 83 0.65 17.63 2.73
N GLN A 84 -0.55 18.02 3.15
CA GLN A 84 -1.38 17.22 4.04
C GLN A 84 -1.91 15.95 3.37
N ALA A 85 -2.33 16.01 2.11
CA ALA A 85 -2.77 14.83 1.37
C ALA A 85 -1.62 13.83 1.20
N TRP A 86 -0.43 14.32 0.85
CA TRP A 86 0.77 13.49 0.70
C TRP A 86 1.28 12.93 2.03
N SER A 87 1.26 13.72 3.11
CA SER A 87 1.65 13.23 4.44
C SER A 87 0.70 12.15 4.94
N ARG A 88 -0.62 12.29 4.72
CA ARG A 88 -1.60 11.25 5.07
C ARG A 88 -1.34 9.95 4.31
N LEU A 89 -0.99 10.03 3.02
CA LEU A 89 -0.63 8.87 2.23
C LEU A 89 0.64 8.19 2.76
N LEU A 90 1.64 8.97 3.16
CA LEU A 90 2.90 8.47 3.70
C LEU A 90 2.71 7.78 5.06
N THR A 91 1.94 8.38 5.97
CA THR A 91 1.66 7.78 7.28
C THR A 91 0.83 6.49 7.13
N ARG A 92 -0.17 6.49 6.24
CA ARG A 92 -0.94 5.27 5.89
C ARG A 92 -0.04 4.17 5.34
N SER A 93 0.95 4.52 4.53
CA SER A 93 1.93 3.55 4.00
C SER A 93 2.76 2.94 5.14
N LEU A 94 3.24 3.75 6.09
CA LEU A 94 4.10 3.30 7.18
C LEU A 94 3.36 2.46 8.22
N GLU A 95 2.08 2.71 8.47
CA GLU A 95 1.26 1.90 9.39
C GLU A 95 1.05 0.48 8.85
N VAL A 96 0.88 0.33 7.53
CA VAL A 96 0.75 -0.97 6.85
C VAL A 96 2.05 -1.81 6.90
N PHE A 97 3.23 -1.17 6.95
CA PHE A 97 4.52 -1.86 7.01
C PHE A 97 5.09 -1.99 8.44
N GLY A 98 4.77 -1.07 9.35
CA GLY A 98 5.37 -0.96 10.69
C GLY A 98 4.63 -1.71 11.80
N SER A 99 3.37 -2.10 11.60
CA SER A 99 2.57 -2.86 12.59
C SER A 99 2.92 -4.36 12.58
N GLY A 100 4.19 -4.64 12.83
CA GLY A 100 4.77 -5.97 12.87
C GLY A 100 4.91 -6.58 14.26
N THR A 101 4.24 -6.09 15.30
CA THR A 101 4.15 -6.78 16.61
C THR A 101 2.99 -6.20 17.39
N GLY A 102 1.89 -6.93 17.50
CA GLY A 102 0.70 -6.46 18.21
C GLY A 102 -0.26 -7.60 18.48
N VAL A 103 0.08 -8.43 19.46
CA VAL A 103 -0.87 -9.26 20.19
C VAL A 103 -1.80 -8.29 20.93
N ASP A 104 -3.11 -8.29 20.65
CA ASP A 104 -4.10 -8.67 21.66
C ASP A 104 -5.59 -8.54 21.27
N SER A 105 -6.34 -9.52 21.78
CA SER A 105 -7.70 -9.44 22.34
C SER A 105 -8.90 -9.19 21.42
N ALA A 106 -9.55 -10.31 21.05
CA ALA A 106 -10.93 -10.36 20.57
C ALA A 106 -11.93 -10.40 21.74
N PRO A 107 -13.10 -9.74 21.65
CA PRO A 107 -14.22 -10.01 22.53
C PRO A 107 -14.88 -11.35 22.15
N ARG A 108 -15.04 -12.20 23.17
CA ARG A 108 -15.65 -13.52 23.12
C ARG A 108 -17.18 -13.39 22.99
N GLY A 109 -17.75 -13.94 21.91
CA GLY A 109 -19.19 -14.11 21.75
C GLY A 109 -19.53 -14.86 20.45
N GLU A 110 -20.12 -16.05 20.62
CA GLU A 110 -20.77 -16.91 19.62
C GLU A 110 -19.90 -17.67 18.58
N ASP A 111 -19.82 -18.99 18.79
CA ASP A 111 -19.33 -20.01 17.86
C ASP A 111 -20.28 -20.20 16.66
N PRO A 112 -19.75 -20.21 15.42
CA PRO A 112 -20.34 -21.00 14.36
C PRO A 112 -19.29 -21.84 13.61
N GLY A 113 -18.94 -23.02 14.14
CA GLY A 113 -18.30 -24.13 13.42
C GLY A 113 -16.97 -23.83 12.67
N PRO A 114 -16.33 -24.83 12.03
CA PRO A 114 -15.07 -24.63 11.32
C PRO A 114 -15.36 -24.06 9.92
N ALA A 115 -15.98 -22.87 9.85
CA ALA A 115 -15.99 -22.07 8.65
C ALA A 115 -14.76 -21.17 8.72
N ALA A 116 -13.80 -21.38 7.81
CA ALA A 116 -12.63 -20.52 7.66
C ALA A 116 -13.05 -19.04 7.74
N ALA A 117 -12.58 -18.34 8.77
CA ALA A 117 -12.99 -16.99 9.11
C ALA A 117 -12.75 -16.07 7.90
N ALA A 118 -13.83 -15.56 7.30
CA ALA A 118 -13.72 -14.60 6.21
C ALA A 118 -13.09 -13.30 6.75
N THR A 119 -12.21 -12.69 5.96
CA THR A 119 -11.70 -11.36 6.29
C THR A 119 -12.79 -10.34 5.98
N ARG A 120 -13.02 -9.37 6.86
CA ARG A 120 -14.10 -8.38 6.70
C ARG A 120 -13.49 -6.99 6.48
N ALA A 121 -13.95 -6.30 5.44
CA ALA A 121 -13.59 -4.92 5.14
C ALA A 121 -14.84 -4.04 5.05
N ASP A 122 -14.74 -2.80 5.52
CA ASP A 122 -15.80 -1.82 5.39
C ASP A 122 -15.56 -0.92 4.17
N VAL A 123 -16.56 -0.79 3.31
CA VAL A 123 -16.49 0.09 2.12
C VAL A 123 -16.70 1.57 2.48
N GLY A 124 -17.11 1.87 3.72
CA GLY A 124 -17.21 3.23 4.27
C GLY A 124 -15.89 3.80 4.77
N GLY A 125 -14.78 3.08 4.59
CA GLY A 125 -13.44 3.47 5.00
C GLY A 125 -12.80 2.50 6.00
N GLY A 126 -11.49 2.36 5.89
CA GLY A 126 -10.69 1.54 6.80
C GLY A 126 -9.61 0.75 6.08
N ASP A 127 -8.55 0.43 6.82
CA ASP A 127 -7.45 -0.39 6.33
C ASP A 127 -7.65 -1.83 6.81
N THR A 128 -7.89 -2.73 5.86
CA THR A 128 -8.07 -4.15 6.16
C THR A 128 -6.88 -4.95 5.66
N LYS A 129 -6.36 -5.85 6.51
CA LYS A 129 -5.34 -6.81 6.10
C LYS A 129 -5.99 -8.17 5.81
N TRP A 130 -5.73 -8.70 4.62
CA TRP A 130 -6.17 -10.01 4.19
C TRP A 130 -4.97 -10.93 3.99
N THR A 131 -4.87 -11.99 4.80
CA THR A 131 -3.77 -12.95 4.71
C THR A 131 -4.26 -14.29 4.18
N LEU A 132 -3.57 -14.81 3.17
CA LEU A 132 -3.86 -16.07 2.51
C LEU A 132 -2.64 -16.99 2.52
N ASP A 133 -2.89 -18.29 2.59
CA ASP A 133 -1.85 -19.30 2.48
C ASP A 133 -2.08 -20.14 1.21
N ALA A 134 -1.03 -20.35 0.43
CA ALA A 134 -1.01 -21.22 -0.74
C ALA A 134 0.23 -22.13 -0.73
N ASP A 135 0.20 -23.17 -1.54
CA ASP A 135 1.41 -23.89 -1.92
C ASP A 135 2.05 -23.29 -3.19
N GLU A 136 3.23 -23.79 -3.56
CA GLU A 136 3.98 -23.35 -4.75
C GLU A 136 3.20 -23.54 -6.06
N LYS A 137 2.21 -24.46 -6.09
CA LYS A 137 1.35 -24.72 -7.26
C LYS A 137 0.13 -23.80 -7.30
N GLY A 138 -0.01 -22.91 -6.32
CA GLY A 138 -1.11 -21.95 -6.24
C GLY A 138 -2.38 -22.53 -5.63
N GLN A 139 -2.32 -23.71 -5.00
CA GLN A 139 -3.44 -24.25 -4.27
C GLN A 139 -3.60 -23.51 -2.95
N LEU A 140 -4.71 -22.77 -2.81
CA LEU A 140 -5.06 -22.08 -1.57
C LEU A 140 -5.39 -23.10 -0.47
N ARG A 141 -4.80 -22.91 0.71
CA ARG A 141 -5.01 -23.75 1.89
C ARG A 141 -6.31 -23.43 2.64
N GLN A 142 -6.87 -22.24 2.41
CA GLN A 142 -8.14 -21.79 2.98
C GLN A 142 -9.06 -21.23 1.89
N ASP A 143 -10.35 -21.15 2.21
CA ASP A 143 -11.30 -20.44 1.36
C ASP A 143 -10.95 -18.94 1.37
N ALA A 144 -10.48 -18.43 0.25
CA ALA A 144 -10.05 -17.04 0.11
C ALA A 144 -11.26 -16.12 -0.04
N ARG A 145 -11.99 -15.90 1.06
CA ARG A 145 -13.15 -15.00 1.16
C ARG A 145 -12.82 -13.66 1.82
N LEU A 146 -13.29 -12.60 1.18
CA LEU A 146 -13.33 -11.22 1.66
C LEU A 146 -14.79 -10.76 1.70
N ASP A 147 -15.29 -10.47 2.89
CA ASP A 147 -16.62 -9.91 3.11
C ASP A 147 -16.54 -8.39 3.14
N LEU A 148 -17.15 -7.75 2.15
CA LEU A 148 -17.31 -6.30 2.07
C LEU A 148 -18.62 -5.91 2.73
N VAL A 149 -18.56 -4.98 3.66
CA VAL A 149 -19.74 -4.47 4.37
C VAL A 149 -19.87 -2.99 4.13
N ASN A 150 -21.09 -2.54 3.87
CA ASN A 150 -21.40 -1.13 3.79
C ASN A 150 -22.05 -0.68 5.10
N SER A 151 -21.27 -0.17 6.05
CA SER A 151 -21.82 0.40 7.28
C SER A 151 -22.36 1.83 7.12
N SER A 152 -22.18 2.43 5.94
CA SER A 152 -22.64 3.79 5.67
C SER A 152 -24.17 3.84 5.51
N SER A 153 -24.71 5.06 5.56
CA SER A 153 -26.14 5.32 5.35
C SER A 153 -26.54 5.43 3.87
N ARG A 154 -25.60 5.26 2.93
CA ARG A 154 -25.83 5.42 1.49
C ARG A 154 -25.44 4.15 0.73
N PRO A 155 -26.10 3.83 -0.39
CA PRO A 155 -25.62 2.77 -1.27
C PRO A 155 -24.24 3.11 -1.83
N VAL A 156 -23.40 2.10 -2.00
CA VAL A 156 -22.03 2.23 -2.54
C VAL A 156 -21.91 1.35 -3.78
N GLY A 157 -21.41 1.89 -4.89
CA GLY A 157 -21.17 1.14 -6.11
C GLY A 157 -21.29 2.00 -7.39
N PRO A 158 -20.87 1.47 -8.55
CA PRO A 158 -20.37 0.10 -8.76
C PRO A 158 -18.98 -0.12 -8.17
N LEU A 159 -18.77 -1.26 -7.51
CA LEU A 159 -17.47 -1.65 -6.95
C LEU A 159 -16.69 -2.49 -7.94
N ARG A 160 -15.45 -2.08 -8.24
CA ARG A 160 -14.49 -2.85 -9.05
C ARG A 160 -13.18 -3.04 -8.30
N PHE A 161 -12.59 -4.21 -8.47
CA PHE A 161 -11.38 -4.60 -7.76
C PHE A 161 -10.15 -4.37 -8.64
N HIS A 162 -9.19 -3.62 -8.12
CA HIS A 162 -7.91 -3.39 -8.76
C HIS A 162 -6.80 -3.91 -7.87
N LEU A 163 -6.04 -4.89 -8.38
CA LEU A 163 -4.88 -5.46 -7.70
C LEU A 163 -3.67 -5.33 -8.63
N GLY A 164 -2.58 -4.75 -8.12
CA GLY A 164 -1.28 -4.79 -8.78
C GLY A 164 -0.58 -6.13 -8.57
N ASP A 165 0.58 -6.30 -9.21
CA ASP A 165 1.38 -7.51 -9.00
C ASP A 165 1.74 -7.67 -7.52
N LEU A 166 1.68 -8.91 -7.03
CA LEU A 166 2.17 -9.20 -5.69
C LEU A 166 3.69 -9.29 -5.74
N ARG A 167 4.35 -8.69 -4.76
CA ARG A 167 5.82 -8.65 -4.69
C ARG A 167 6.33 -9.25 -3.39
N SER A 168 7.36 -10.06 -3.51
CA SER A 168 8.13 -10.58 -2.38
C SER A 168 9.32 -9.66 -2.06
N PRO A 169 9.79 -9.60 -0.80
CA PRO A 169 10.97 -8.81 -0.43
C PRO A 169 12.27 -9.20 -1.14
N ASP A 170 12.36 -10.43 -1.64
CA ASP A 170 13.49 -10.97 -2.41
C ASP A 170 13.49 -10.54 -3.90
N GLY A 171 12.43 -9.88 -4.36
CA GLY A 171 12.28 -9.45 -5.75
C GLY A 171 11.42 -10.38 -6.62
N ALA A 172 11.01 -11.55 -6.12
CA ALA A 172 10.04 -12.40 -6.81
C ALA A 172 8.68 -11.71 -6.93
N SER A 173 7.92 -12.04 -7.98
CA SER A 173 6.61 -11.43 -8.21
C SER A 173 5.59 -12.40 -8.79
N ILE A 174 4.35 -12.28 -8.32
CA ILE A 174 3.19 -12.97 -8.89
C ILE A 174 2.39 -11.92 -9.67
N PRO A 175 2.29 -12.05 -11.01
CA PRO A 175 1.54 -11.11 -11.84
C PRO A 175 0.08 -11.04 -11.44
N SER A 176 -0.52 -9.84 -11.43
CA SER A 176 -1.93 -9.66 -11.07
C SER A 176 -2.89 -10.44 -11.98
N SER A 177 -2.49 -10.75 -13.22
CA SER A 177 -3.27 -11.57 -14.15
C SER A 177 -3.50 -13.01 -13.68
N MET A 178 -2.71 -13.48 -12.71
CA MET A 178 -2.86 -14.81 -12.09
C MET A 178 -3.87 -14.81 -10.93
N LEU A 179 -4.39 -13.62 -10.59
CA LEU A 179 -5.33 -13.41 -9.50
C LEU A 179 -6.65 -12.89 -10.07
N GLN A 180 -7.76 -13.52 -9.71
CA GLN A 180 -9.08 -13.12 -10.18
C GLN A 180 -10.06 -13.00 -9.02
N PHE A 181 -10.93 -11.99 -9.08
CA PHE A 181 -12.01 -11.82 -8.11
C PHE A 181 -13.31 -12.43 -8.63
N ALA A 182 -14.02 -13.13 -7.75
CA ALA A 182 -15.34 -13.70 -8.03
C ALA A 182 -16.34 -13.26 -6.94
N PRO A 183 -17.34 -12.42 -7.26
CA PRO A 183 -17.56 -11.77 -8.55
C PRO A 183 -16.46 -10.73 -8.89
N SER A 184 -16.28 -10.42 -10.18
CA SER A 184 -15.29 -9.44 -10.63
C SER A 184 -15.70 -7.98 -10.40
N SER A 185 -16.98 -7.74 -10.14
CA SER A 185 -17.55 -6.45 -9.75
C SER A 185 -18.84 -6.63 -8.96
N ILE A 186 -19.18 -5.67 -8.11
CA ILE A 186 -20.47 -5.63 -7.41
C ILE A 186 -21.20 -4.37 -7.87
N SER A 187 -22.40 -4.53 -8.46
CA SER A 187 -23.11 -3.40 -9.06
C SER A 187 -23.51 -2.32 -8.04
N GLU A 188 -23.99 -2.75 -6.88
CA GLU A 188 -24.36 -1.86 -5.77
C GLU A 188 -24.37 -2.67 -4.48
N LEU A 189 -23.86 -2.07 -3.40
CA LEU A 189 -23.94 -2.56 -2.04
C LEU A 189 -24.82 -1.61 -1.21
N ARG A 190 -26.01 -2.08 -0.83
CA ARG A 190 -26.98 -1.28 -0.06
C ARG A 190 -26.49 -0.98 1.36
N PRO A 191 -26.99 0.08 2.02
CA PRO A 191 -26.71 0.35 3.43
C PRO A 191 -26.96 -0.87 4.31
N GLY A 192 -25.99 -1.21 5.15
CA GLY A 192 -26.02 -2.36 6.06
C GLY A 192 -25.86 -3.74 5.39
N ALA A 193 -25.69 -3.80 4.07
CA ALA A 193 -25.53 -5.06 3.35
C ALA A 193 -24.08 -5.56 3.37
N THR A 194 -23.92 -6.88 3.24
CA THR A 194 -22.64 -7.57 3.07
C THR A 194 -22.61 -8.26 1.72
N ALA A 195 -21.48 -8.17 1.02
CA ALA A 195 -21.19 -8.95 -0.17
C ALA A 195 -19.86 -9.71 0.00
N THR A 196 -19.84 -10.98 -0.39
CA THR A 196 -18.64 -11.82 -0.31
C THR A 196 -17.95 -11.88 -1.67
N VAL A 197 -16.65 -11.65 -1.67
CA VAL A 197 -15.76 -11.75 -2.83
C VAL A 197 -14.74 -12.86 -2.58
N ARG A 198 -14.48 -13.68 -3.58
CA ARG A 198 -13.45 -14.71 -3.54
C ARG A 198 -12.24 -14.33 -4.38
N LEU A 199 -11.05 -14.63 -3.88
CA LEU A 199 -9.83 -14.57 -4.67
C LEU A 199 -9.54 -15.97 -5.25
N LEU A 200 -9.44 -16.03 -6.57
CA LEU A 200 -9.01 -17.21 -7.31
C LEU A 200 -7.55 -17.01 -7.72
N LEU A 201 -6.70 -17.99 -7.42
CA LEU A 201 -5.30 -18.00 -7.79
C LEU A 201 -5.08 -19.08 -8.85
N SER A 202 -4.42 -18.71 -9.96
CA SER A 202 -4.11 -19.63 -11.06
C SER A 202 -2.67 -19.41 -11.49
N LEU A 203 -1.77 -20.30 -11.01
CA LEU A 203 -0.35 -20.24 -11.33
C LEU A 203 -0.04 -21.25 -12.45
N PRO A 204 0.48 -20.81 -13.62
CA PRO A 204 0.84 -21.73 -14.70
C PRO A 204 2.10 -22.54 -14.39
N GLU A 205 2.99 -21.99 -13.57
CA GLU A 205 4.24 -22.60 -13.13
C GLU A 205 4.38 -22.44 -11.61
N PRO A 206 5.12 -23.35 -10.94
CA PRO A 206 5.40 -23.20 -9.52
C PRO A 206 6.11 -21.88 -9.22
N VAL A 207 5.67 -21.18 -8.19
CA VAL A 207 6.30 -19.94 -7.71
C VAL A 207 7.14 -20.21 -6.47
N GLU A 208 8.18 -19.40 -6.27
CA GLU A 208 9.06 -19.53 -5.12
C GLU A 208 8.29 -19.37 -3.80
N ALA A 209 8.58 -20.24 -2.83
CA ALA A 209 8.05 -20.11 -1.48
C ALA A 209 8.50 -18.78 -0.85
N GLY A 210 7.57 -18.07 -0.22
CA GLY A 210 7.83 -16.71 0.24
C GLY A 210 6.56 -15.98 0.66
N THR A 211 6.71 -14.69 0.99
CA THR A 211 5.57 -13.82 1.32
C THR A 211 5.43 -12.73 0.28
N TYR A 212 4.34 -12.77 -0.47
CA TYR A 212 4.01 -11.80 -1.50
C TYR A 212 2.99 -10.81 -0.97
N ARG A 213 3.21 -9.52 -1.27
CA ARG A 213 2.35 -8.43 -0.78
C ARG A 213 1.83 -7.60 -1.93
N GLY A 214 0.60 -7.15 -1.80
CA GLY A 214 -0.06 -6.22 -2.71
C GLY A 214 -1.15 -5.44 -2.01
N VAL A 215 -1.78 -4.51 -2.74
CA VAL A 215 -2.90 -3.72 -2.26
C VAL A 215 -4.04 -3.87 -3.26
N ILE A 216 -5.23 -4.16 -2.73
CA ILE A 216 -6.47 -4.16 -3.48
C ILE A 216 -7.10 -2.78 -3.28
N LEU A 217 -7.33 -2.08 -4.37
CA LEU A 217 -8.08 -0.83 -4.43
C LEU A 217 -9.48 -1.12 -4.92
N LEU A 218 -10.46 -0.42 -4.35
CA LEU A 218 -11.86 -0.53 -4.75
C LEU A 218 -12.27 0.77 -5.47
N ASP A 219 -12.55 0.66 -6.77
CA ASP A 219 -13.25 1.73 -7.50
C ASP A 219 -14.68 1.85 -6.96
N GLY A 220 -15.17 3.07 -6.73
CA GLY A 220 -16.46 3.34 -6.08
C GLY A 220 -16.44 3.26 -4.55
N ALA A 221 -15.29 2.99 -3.93
CA ALA A 221 -15.03 3.09 -2.49
C ALA A 221 -13.57 3.51 -2.24
N GLU A 222 -13.24 4.73 -2.66
CA GLU A 222 -11.86 5.23 -2.78
C GLU A 222 -11.13 5.36 -1.44
N ASP A 223 -11.89 5.48 -0.35
CA ASP A 223 -11.38 5.53 1.02
C ASP A 223 -11.11 4.14 1.63
N THR A 224 -11.40 3.06 0.89
CA THR A 224 -11.18 1.68 1.33
C THR A 224 -10.06 1.02 0.53
N SER A 225 -9.08 0.49 1.25
CA SER A 225 -8.02 -0.34 0.68
C SER A 225 -7.84 -1.62 1.47
N VAL A 226 -7.49 -2.71 0.78
CA VAL A 226 -7.22 -4.00 1.42
C VAL A 226 -5.80 -4.44 1.12
N ALA A 227 -4.96 -4.51 2.15
CA ALA A 227 -3.62 -5.05 2.04
C ALA A 227 -3.69 -6.58 1.93
N LEU A 228 -3.25 -7.13 0.80
CA LEU A 228 -3.21 -8.57 0.54
C LEU A 228 -1.81 -9.11 0.86
N CYS A 229 -1.75 -10.15 1.68
CA CYS A 229 -0.54 -10.87 2.04
C CYS A 229 -0.72 -12.35 1.70
N LEU A 230 -0.06 -12.82 0.65
CA LEU A 230 -0.08 -14.21 0.22
C LEU A 230 1.21 -14.90 0.67
N ARG A 231 1.08 -15.92 1.53
CA ARG A 231 2.20 -16.77 1.93
C ARG A 231 2.20 -18.04 1.09
N VAL A 232 3.26 -18.22 0.31
CA VAL A 232 3.51 -19.43 -0.45
C VAL A 232 4.45 -20.32 0.36
N THR A 233 4.05 -21.56 0.55
CA THR A 233 4.83 -22.56 1.29
C THR A 233 5.22 -23.69 0.35
N SER A 234 6.44 -24.19 0.49
CA SER A 234 6.86 -25.40 -0.21
C SER A 234 5.95 -26.56 0.17
N SER A 235 5.38 -27.26 -0.81
CA SER A 235 4.69 -28.51 -0.51
C SER A 235 5.72 -29.50 0.04
N PRO A 236 5.42 -30.25 1.12
CA PRO A 236 6.26 -31.38 1.47
C PRO A 236 6.34 -32.33 0.26
N ALA A 237 7.57 -32.75 -0.05
CA ALA A 237 7.87 -33.73 -1.09
C ALA A 237 7.33 -35.12 -0.70
#